data_AF-A0A372KLW1-F1
#
_entry.id   AF-A0A372KLW1-F1
#
_cell.length_a   1.000
_cell.length_b   1.000
_cell.length_c   1.000
_cell.angle_alpha   90.00
_cell.angle_beta   90.00
_cell.angle_gamma   90.00
#
_symmetry.space_group_name_H-M   'P 1'
#
loop_
_entity.id
_entity.type
_entity.pdbx_description
1 polymer ?
#
loop_
_entity_poly.entity_id
_entity_poly.type
_entity_poly.pdbx_seq_one_letter_code
_entity_poly.pdbx_strand_id
1 'polypeptide(L)'
;MMRKKFPLVADDEQIAQEPIIMRLYNNEDLINNIHGPYQDKDFTDVTKDFNFVDQTPGVREKAPERLQTVNEGKSYAQKAKEEARRDIKEKRRTFLANETKVPAKPAFQRQSSSYVSQPKSSRRSDNELSRFSEKLHQETYILAELPRVYTEPDNSSRTKPQKNTYDFLKRSQIYNKQDLQTQREHQLAQELNLTRFAEMD
;
A
#
# COMPACT_ATOMS: atom_id res chain seq x y z
N MET A 1 -20.91 11.70 22.06
CA MET A 1 -20.27 12.08 20.78
C MET A 1 -20.75 13.48 20.41
N MET A 2 -19.92 14.50 20.56
CA MET A 2 -20.32 15.90 20.31
C MET A 2 -20.28 16.19 18.82
N ARG A 3 -21.45 16.51 18.23
CA ARG A 3 -21.57 16.84 16.80
C ARG A 3 -21.07 18.26 16.57
N LYS A 4 -19.85 18.40 16.04
CA LYS A 4 -19.31 19.68 15.60
C LYS A 4 -20.10 20.16 14.39
N LYS A 5 -20.87 21.24 14.54
CA LYS A 5 -21.52 21.94 13.43
C LYS A 5 -20.66 23.14 13.04
N PHE A 6 -20.60 23.44 11.75
CA PHE A 6 -19.89 24.61 11.25
C PHE A 6 -20.59 25.88 11.73
N PRO A 7 -19.84 26.96 12.01
CA PRO A 7 -20.45 28.26 12.30
C PRO A 7 -21.27 28.72 11.10
N LEU A 8 -22.54 29.07 11.30
CA LEU A 8 -23.30 29.83 10.30
C LEU A 8 -22.93 31.30 10.46
N VAL A 9 -22.33 31.88 9.44
CA VAL A 9 -22.02 33.31 9.36
C VAL A 9 -22.89 33.92 8.26
N ALA A 10 -23.45 35.11 8.49
CA ALA A 10 -24.26 35.83 7.51
C ALA A 10 -23.37 36.42 6.40
N ASP A 11 -23.94 36.62 5.20
CA ASP A 11 -23.18 37.01 4.01
C ASP A 11 -22.48 38.39 4.11
N ASP A 12 -22.88 39.23 5.07
CA ASP A 12 -22.39 40.60 5.23
C ASP A 12 -21.36 40.78 6.36
N GLU A 13 -20.92 39.71 7.03
CA GLU A 13 -19.91 39.79 8.10
C GLU A 13 -18.49 39.51 7.56
N GLN A 14 -17.58 40.48 7.70
CA GLN A 14 -16.17 40.29 7.35
C GLN A 14 -15.48 39.33 8.33
N ILE A 15 -15.29 38.07 7.91
CA ILE A 15 -14.49 37.07 8.63
C ILE A 15 -13.00 37.28 8.32
N ALA A 16 -12.45 38.43 8.69
CA ALA A 16 -11.00 38.65 8.63
C ALA A 16 -10.39 38.24 9.96
N GLN A 17 -10.12 36.95 10.13
CA GLN A 17 -9.25 36.50 11.23
C GLN A 17 -7.81 36.88 10.90
N GLU A 18 -7.08 37.39 11.89
CA GLU A 18 -5.66 37.65 11.72
C GLU A 18 -4.95 36.36 11.25
N PRO A 19 -4.04 36.45 10.26
CA PRO A 19 -3.35 35.28 9.77
C PRO A 19 -2.55 34.65 10.92
N ILE A 20 -2.76 33.35 11.15
CA ILE A 20 -1.97 32.59 12.11
C ILE A 20 -0.53 32.56 11.61
N ILE A 21 0.34 33.33 12.25
CA ILE A 21 1.78 33.34 11.95
C ILE A 21 2.37 32.06 12.54
N MET A 22 2.59 31.06 11.68
CA MET A 22 3.28 29.84 12.06
C MET A 22 4.77 30.15 12.31
N ARG A 23 5.28 29.80 13.50
CA ARG A 23 6.69 29.97 13.85
C ARG A 23 7.54 28.81 13.32
N LEU A 24 7.72 28.73 11.99
CA LEU A 24 8.43 27.62 11.32
C LEU A 24 9.93 27.51 11.66
N TYR A 25 10.50 28.51 12.36
CA TYR A 25 11.94 28.60 12.67
C TYR A 25 12.22 29.03 14.11
N ASN A 26 11.40 28.59 15.05
CA ASN A 26 11.84 28.64 16.44
C ASN A 26 12.85 27.52 16.66
N ASN A 27 14.09 27.86 16.96
CA ASN A 27 15.10 26.91 17.46
C ASN A 27 14.73 26.32 18.85
N GLU A 28 13.56 26.66 19.37
CA GLU A 28 12.95 26.11 20.58
C GLU A 28 11.97 24.96 20.27
N ASP A 29 11.58 24.78 19.00
CA ASP A 29 10.76 23.65 18.52
C ASP A 29 11.61 22.43 18.12
N LEU A 30 12.90 22.47 18.43
CA LEU A 30 13.66 21.23 18.57
C LEU A 30 12.94 20.38 19.61
N ILE A 31 12.74 19.09 19.31
CA ILE A 31 12.14 18.13 20.24
C ILE A 31 13.09 17.97 21.43
N ASN A 32 13.00 18.89 22.39
CA ASN A 32 13.82 18.92 23.58
C ASN A 32 13.51 17.73 24.51
N ASN A 33 12.43 16.97 24.24
CA ASN A 33 12.11 15.70 24.92
C ASN A 33 13.06 14.54 24.57
N ILE A 34 13.98 14.69 23.60
CA ILE A 34 15.00 13.68 23.33
C ILE A 34 16.19 13.99 24.22
N HIS A 35 16.27 13.30 25.37
CA HIS A 35 17.38 13.41 26.29
C HIS A 35 18.37 12.25 26.03
N GLY A 36 19.66 12.55 26.09
CA GLY A 36 20.73 11.54 26.00
C GLY A 36 21.32 11.36 24.59
N PRO A 37 22.39 10.56 24.46
CA PRO A 37 23.04 10.30 23.19
C PRO A 37 22.08 9.56 22.24
N TYR A 38 22.09 9.97 20.97
CA TYR A 38 21.35 9.30 19.91
C TYR A 38 21.77 7.83 19.81
N GLN A 39 20.80 6.91 19.85
CA GLN A 39 21.01 5.48 19.63
C GLN A 39 20.30 5.07 18.35
N ASP A 40 21.04 4.41 17.46
CA ASP A 40 20.47 3.83 16.25
C ASP A 40 19.52 2.69 16.59
N LYS A 41 18.48 2.53 15.77
CA LYS A 41 17.54 1.42 15.92
C LYS A 41 18.19 0.13 15.42
N ASP A 42 18.33 -0.85 16.32
CA ASP A 42 18.73 -2.21 15.95
C ASP A 42 17.59 -2.93 15.23
N PHE A 43 17.62 -2.97 13.90
CA PHE A 43 16.63 -3.67 13.07
C PHE A 43 16.81 -5.20 13.06
N THR A 44 17.81 -5.73 13.76
CA THR A 44 18.08 -7.17 13.85
C THR A 44 17.03 -7.89 14.67
N ASP A 45 16.42 -7.20 15.64
CA ASP A 45 15.41 -7.77 16.52
C ASP A 45 14.08 -7.07 16.31
N VAL A 46 13.25 -7.69 15.45
CA VAL A 46 11.91 -7.21 15.14
C VAL A 46 10.97 -7.38 16.35
N THR A 47 11.36 -8.11 17.40
CA THR A 47 10.45 -8.48 18.49
C THR A 47 10.35 -7.46 19.62
N LYS A 48 11.28 -6.50 19.73
CA LYS A 48 11.37 -5.55 20.85
C LYS A 48 10.14 -4.65 21.04
N ASP A 49 9.48 -4.27 19.94
CA ASP A 49 8.31 -3.38 19.98
C ASP A 49 6.97 -4.14 20.04
N PHE A 50 6.99 -5.48 20.00
CA PHE A 50 5.77 -6.28 20.12
C PHE A 50 5.41 -6.48 21.59
N ASN A 51 4.45 -5.68 22.06
CA ASN A 51 3.74 -5.98 23.30
C ASN A 51 2.87 -7.23 23.12
N PHE A 52 3.41 -8.39 23.48
CA PHE A 52 2.62 -9.62 23.54
C PHE A 52 1.48 -9.42 24.56
N VAL A 53 0.26 -9.76 24.12
CA VAL A 53 -1.01 -9.59 24.86
C VAL A 53 -0.96 -10.21 26.26
N ASP A 54 -0.10 -11.20 26.45
CA ASP A 54 0.03 -11.95 27.69
C ASP A 54 0.74 -11.17 28.80
N GLN A 55 1.52 -10.12 28.47
CA GLN A 55 2.39 -9.43 29.44
C GLN A 55 1.88 -8.07 29.89
N THR A 56 0.86 -7.51 29.22
CA THR A 56 0.33 -6.17 29.54
C THR A 56 -1.04 -6.26 30.26
N PRO A 57 -1.13 -5.89 31.56
CA PRO A 57 -2.36 -6.07 32.33
C PRO A 57 -3.56 -5.29 31.78
N GLY A 58 -3.34 -4.15 31.12
CA GLY A 58 -4.41 -3.31 30.56
C GLY A 58 -5.02 -3.79 29.23
N VAL A 59 -4.38 -4.72 28.50
CA VAL A 59 -4.95 -5.28 27.25
C VAL A 59 -5.91 -6.44 27.56
N ARG A 60 -5.71 -7.11 28.69
CA ARG A 60 -6.55 -8.22 29.17
C ARG A 60 -8.02 -7.80 29.39
N GLU A 61 -8.26 -6.58 29.87
CA GLU A 61 -9.61 -6.07 30.13
C GLU A 61 -10.34 -5.60 28.85
N LYS A 62 -9.61 -5.19 27.81
CA LYS A 62 -10.21 -4.66 26.57
C LYS A 62 -10.71 -5.74 25.61
N ALA A 63 -10.26 -6.99 25.75
CA ALA A 63 -10.62 -8.09 24.82
C ALA A 63 -10.65 -9.47 25.52
N PRO A 64 -11.63 -9.73 26.41
CA PRO A 64 -11.70 -10.97 27.18
C PRO A 64 -11.90 -12.22 26.30
N GLU A 65 -12.53 -12.08 25.14
CA GLU A 65 -12.74 -13.16 24.17
C GLU A 65 -11.40 -13.71 23.63
N ARG A 66 -10.41 -12.83 23.44
CA ARG A 66 -9.08 -13.23 22.97
C ARG A 66 -8.36 -14.13 23.98
N LEU A 67 -8.52 -13.87 25.28
CA LEU A 67 -7.94 -14.69 26.35
C LEU A 67 -8.59 -16.08 26.44
N GLN A 68 -9.90 -16.19 26.19
CA GLN A 68 -10.58 -17.49 26.12
C GLN A 68 -9.99 -18.35 24.99
N THR A 69 -9.74 -17.76 23.81
CA THR A 69 -9.14 -18.48 22.68
C THR A 69 -7.69 -18.90 22.89
N VAL A 70 -6.92 -18.19 23.74
CA VAL A 70 -5.55 -18.54 24.10
C VAL A 70 -5.53 -19.69 25.12
N ASN A 71 -6.40 -19.65 26.13
CA ASN A 71 -6.48 -20.68 27.18
C ASN A 71 -7.02 -22.03 26.68
N GLU A 72 -7.87 -22.03 25.65
CA GLU A 72 -8.44 -23.27 25.06
C GLU A 72 -7.45 -24.06 24.19
N GLY A 73 -6.18 -23.63 24.09
CA GLY A 73 -5.11 -24.35 23.40
C GLY A 73 -5.28 -24.47 21.88
N LYS A 74 -6.36 -23.90 21.32
CA LYS A 74 -6.61 -23.79 19.88
C LYS A 74 -6.85 -22.33 19.55
N SER A 75 -5.82 -21.67 19.03
CA SER A 75 -5.93 -20.34 18.45
C SER A 75 -7.13 -20.27 17.49
N TYR A 76 -7.86 -19.16 17.48
CA TYR A 76 -9.00 -18.92 16.58
C TYR A 76 -8.71 -19.37 15.13
N ALA A 77 -7.47 -19.14 14.65
CA ALA A 77 -7.01 -19.56 13.34
C ALA A 77 -7.03 -21.09 13.12
N GLN A 78 -6.80 -21.90 14.16
CA GLN A 78 -6.81 -23.36 14.09
C GLN A 78 -8.24 -23.91 14.02
N LYS A 79 -9.18 -23.34 14.80
CA LYS A 79 -10.60 -23.69 14.70
C LYS A 79 -11.15 -23.39 13.30
N ALA A 80 -10.85 -22.20 12.76
CA ALA A 80 -11.23 -21.82 11.41
C ALA A 80 -10.65 -22.76 10.33
N LYS A 81 -9.38 -23.19 10.49
CA LYS A 81 -8.76 -24.18 9.58
C LYS A 81 -9.44 -25.55 9.65
N GLU A 82 -9.82 -26.02 10.84
CA GLU A 82 -10.50 -27.30 11.01
C GLU A 82 -11.90 -27.28 10.39
N GLU A 83 -12.64 -26.21 10.59
CA GLU A 83 -13.97 -26.01 10.01
C GLU A 83 -13.92 -25.93 8.48
N ALA A 84 -13.00 -25.13 7.92
CA ALA A 84 -12.80 -25.04 6.47
C ALA A 84 -12.46 -26.41 5.85
N ARG A 85 -11.66 -27.24 6.53
CA ARG A 85 -11.35 -28.61 6.08
C ARG A 85 -12.58 -29.52 6.10
N ARG A 86 -13.44 -29.40 7.12
CA ARG A 86 -14.70 -30.16 7.20
C ARG A 86 -15.66 -29.75 6.08
N ASP A 87 -15.82 -28.45 5.85
CA ASP A 87 -16.65 -27.90 4.78
C ASP A 87 -16.19 -28.38 3.39
N ILE A 88 -14.89 -28.30 3.08
CA ILE A 88 -14.33 -28.82 1.82
C ILE A 88 -14.61 -30.33 1.67
N LYS A 89 -14.44 -31.10 2.74
CA LYS A 89 -14.67 -32.55 2.72
C LYS A 89 -16.15 -32.86 2.47
N GLU A 90 -17.06 -32.12 3.09
CA GLU A 90 -18.49 -32.25 2.91
C GLU A 90 -18.93 -31.84 1.50
N LYS A 91 -18.44 -30.72 0.98
CA LYS A 91 -18.64 -30.28 -0.40
C LYS A 91 -18.14 -31.32 -1.40
N ARG A 92 -16.97 -31.91 -1.16
CA ARG A 92 -16.45 -32.99 -2.02
C ARG A 92 -17.33 -34.24 -1.96
N ARG A 93 -17.80 -34.62 -0.77
CA ARG A 93 -18.71 -35.78 -0.59
C ARG A 93 -20.04 -35.56 -1.32
N THR A 94 -20.65 -34.40 -1.14
CA THR A 94 -21.93 -34.04 -1.77
C THR A 94 -21.80 -33.94 -3.28
N PHE A 95 -20.71 -33.35 -3.78
CA PHE A 95 -20.40 -33.30 -5.21
C PHE A 95 -20.29 -34.71 -5.82
N LEU A 96 -19.50 -35.60 -5.21
CA LEU A 96 -19.37 -36.99 -5.67
C LEU A 96 -20.70 -37.76 -5.64
N ALA A 97 -21.54 -37.53 -4.62
CA ALA A 97 -22.86 -38.14 -4.53
C ALA A 97 -23.87 -37.60 -5.57
N ASN A 98 -23.64 -36.40 -6.08
CA ASN A 98 -24.44 -35.80 -7.15
C ASN A 98 -23.95 -36.25 -8.54
N GLU A 99 -22.63 -36.41 -8.75
CA GLU A 99 -22.09 -36.94 -10.01
C GLU A 99 -22.53 -38.37 -10.30
N THR A 100 -22.67 -39.23 -9.28
CA THR A 100 -23.18 -40.60 -9.49
C THR A 100 -24.65 -40.66 -9.95
N LYS A 101 -25.38 -39.53 -9.90
CA LYS A 101 -26.75 -39.41 -10.41
C LYS A 101 -26.82 -38.81 -11.82
N VAL A 102 -25.71 -38.36 -12.40
CA VAL A 102 -25.67 -37.92 -13.79
C VAL A 102 -25.41 -39.15 -14.66
N PRO A 103 -26.38 -39.61 -15.47
CA PRO A 103 -26.11 -40.68 -16.42
C PRO A 103 -24.98 -40.23 -17.35
N ALA A 104 -23.92 -41.02 -17.42
CA ALA A 104 -22.78 -40.78 -18.28
C ALA A 104 -23.26 -40.61 -19.73
N LYS A 105 -23.20 -39.39 -20.25
CA LYS A 105 -23.42 -39.15 -21.67
C LYS A 105 -22.28 -39.84 -22.43
N PRO A 106 -22.57 -40.67 -23.45
CA PRO A 106 -21.52 -41.32 -24.20
C PRO A 106 -20.82 -40.32 -25.13
N ALA A 107 -19.51 -40.52 -25.25
CA ALA A 107 -18.66 -40.16 -26.38
C ALA A 107 -18.25 -38.68 -26.58
N PHE A 108 -16.98 -38.40 -26.29
CA PHE A 108 -16.08 -37.79 -27.27
C PHE A 108 -14.68 -38.40 -27.09
N GLN A 109 -14.40 -39.41 -27.90
CA GLN A 109 -13.11 -40.09 -27.96
C GLN A 109 -12.13 -39.15 -28.70
N ARG A 110 -11.37 -38.33 -27.96
CA ARG A 110 -10.25 -37.59 -28.56
C ARG A 110 -9.08 -38.54 -28.71
N GLN A 111 -8.71 -38.78 -29.96
CA GLN A 111 -7.50 -39.47 -30.37
C GLN A 111 -6.30 -38.65 -29.88
N SER A 112 -5.56 -39.13 -28.90
CA SER A 112 -4.27 -38.54 -28.53
C SER A 112 -3.24 -38.99 -29.56
N SER A 113 -2.81 -38.05 -30.40
CA SER A 113 -1.67 -38.23 -31.29
C SER A 113 -0.41 -38.45 -30.44
N SER A 114 0.16 -39.64 -30.58
CA SER A 114 1.40 -40.10 -29.99
C SER A 114 2.60 -39.36 -30.56
N TYR A 115 3.26 -38.48 -29.79
CA TYR A 115 4.70 -38.20 -29.90
C TYR A 115 5.21 -37.61 -28.58
N VAL A 116 5.73 -38.45 -27.69
CA VAL A 116 6.67 -38.02 -26.65
C VAL A 116 7.76 -39.07 -26.54
N SER A 117 8.97 -38.71 -26.94
CA SER A 117 10.17 -39.53 -26.74
C SER A 117 10.40 -39.76 -25.25
N GLN A 118 10.47 -41.02 -24.84
CA GLN A 118 10.86 -41.41 -23.49
C GLN A 118 12.34 -41.06 -23.26
N PRO A 119 12.71 -40.24 -22.25
CA PRO A 119 14.09 -40.09 -21.87
C PRO A 119 14.55 -41.32 -21.09
N LYS A 120 15.74 -41.83 -21.44
CA LYS A 120 16.39 -42.99 -20.84
C LYS A 120 16.56 -42.78 -19.33
N SER A 121 15.97 -43.67 -18.53
CA SER A 121 16.09 -43.68 -17.06
C SER A 121 17.52 -44.03 -16.64
N SER A 122 18.28 -43.04 -16.17
CA SER A 122 19.47 -43.28 -15.35
C SER A 122 19.02 -43.66 -13.94
N ARG A 123 19.60 -44.73 -13.39
CA ARG A 123 19.34 -45.27 -12.04
C ARG A 123 19.18 -44.13 -11.01
N ARG A 124 17.96 -43.94 -10.52
CA ARG A 124 17.62 -42.90 -9.53
C ARG A 124 18.04 -43.36 -8.14
N SER A 125 18.57 -42.46 -7.32
CA SER A 125 18.92 -42.74 -5.93
C SER A 125 17.66 -42.72 -5.05
N ASP A 126 17.54 -43.71 -4.16
CA ASP A 126 16.42 -43.88 -3.21
C ASP A 126 16.46 -42.90 -2.03
N ASN A 127 16.97 -41.69 -2.23
CA ASN A 127 17.01 -40.67 -1.17
C ASN A 127 15.61 -40.07 -0.96
N GLU A 128 15.25 -39.72 0.28
CA GLU A 128 13.93 -39.13 0.60
C GLU A 128 13.63 -37.90 -0.25
N LEU A 129 14.65 -37.10 -0.55
CA LEU A 129 14.55 -35.92 -1.40
C LEU A 129 14.14 -36.25 -2.85
N SER A 130 14.52 -37.43 -3.34
CA SER A 130 14.18 -37.96 -4.67
C SER A 130 12.68 -38.20 -4.81
N ARG A 131 12.02 -38.65 -3.73
CA ARG A 131 10.56 -38.91 -3.71
C ARG A 131 9.73 -37.64 -3.92
N PHE A 132 10.23 -36.50 -3.46
CA PHE A 132 9.56 -35.21 -3.61
C PHE A 132 9.79 -34.59 -5.00
N SER A 133 10.97 -34.80 -5.59
CA SER A 133 11.28 -34.31 -6.93
C SER A 133 10.55 -35.06 -8.04
N GLU A 134 10.16 -36.33 -7.80
CA GLU A 134 9.32 -37.10 -8.74
C GLU A 134 7.97 -36.46 -9.03
N LYS A 135 7.42 -35.65 -8.12
CA LYS A 135 6.13 -34.96 -8.32
C LYS A 135 6.29 -33.49 -8.69
N LEU A 136 7.54 -33.04 -8.88
CA LEU A 136 7.86 -31.65 -9.16
C LEU A 136 7.71 -31.27 -10.64
N HIS A 137 7.54 -32.24 -11.54
CA HIS A 137 7.32 -31.98 -12.95
C HIS A 137 5.82 -31.99 -13.29
N GLN A 138 5.44 -31.18 -14.27
CA GLN A 138 4.08 -31.12 -14.79
C GLN A 138 3.98 -32.01 -16.05
N GLU A 139 3.30 -33.15 -15.95
CA GLU A 139 3.02 -34.03 -17.11
C GLU A 139 1.86 -33.52 -17.97
N THR A 140 0.99 -32.69 -17.40
CA THR A 140 -0.20 -32.17 -18.07
C THR A 140 -0.27 -30.67 -17.90
N TYR A 141 -0.36 -29.96 -19.02
CA TYR A 141 -0.60 -28.52 -19.01
C TYR A 141 -2.04 -28.25 -18.59
N ILE A 142 -2.22 -27.43 -17.56
CA ILE A 142 -3.54 -26.89 -17.22
C ILE A 142 -3.79 -25.71 -18.17
N LEU A 143 -4.40 -25.98 -19.32
CA LEU A 143 -4.91 -24.95 -20.22
C LEU A 143 -6.17 -24.35 -19.58
N ALA A 144 -6.01 -23.25 -18.85
CA ALA A 144 -7.16 -22.48 -18.40
C ALA A 144 -7.72 -21.68 -19.59
N GLU A 145 -8.93 -22.01 -20.04
CA GLU A 145 -9.73 -21.14 -20.92
C GLU A 145 -10.19 -19.92 -20.13
N LEU A 146 -9.28 -18.94 -19.98
CA LEU A 146 -9.59 -17.66 -19.37
C LEU A 146 -10.43 -16.84 -20.37
N PRO A 147 -11.59 -16.29 -19.97
CA PRO A 147 -12.32 -15.36 -20.82
C PRO A 147 -11.41 -14.17 -21.11
N ARG A 148 -11.14 -13.90 -22.39
CA ARG A 148 -10.39 -12.72 -22.84
C ARG A 148 -11.26 -11.48 -22.68
N VAL A 149 -11.49 -11.05 -21.43
CA VAL A 149 -12.01 -9.71 -21.15
C VAL A 149 -10.81 -8.77 -21.21
N TYR A 150 -10.38 -8.42 -22.42
CA TYR A 150 -9.45 -7.33 -22.60
C TYR A 150 -10.20 -6.03 -22.35
N THR A 151 -9.99 -5.42 -21.19
CA THR A 151 -10.31 -4.01 -20.98
C THR A 151 -9.12 -3.22 -21.51
N GLU A 152 -9.33 -2.52 -22.63
CA GLU A 152 -8.33 -1.55 -23.10
C GLU A 152 -8.11 -0.53 -21.99
N PRO A 153 -6.88 -0.37 -21.45
CA PRO A 153 -6.63 0.63 -20.44
C PRO A 153 -6.84 2.00 -21.08
N ASP A 154 -7.74 2.80 -20.51
CA ASP A 154 -7.90 4.21 -20.88
C ASP A 154 -6.69 5.00 -20.37
N ASN A 155 -5.55 4.78 -21.03
CA ASN A 155 -4.36 5.60 -20.95
C ASN A 155 -4.61 6.84 -21.80
N SER A 156 -5.62 7.64 -21.43
CA SER A 156 -5.63 9.04 -21.79
C SER A 156 -4.34 9.64 -21.21
N SER A 157 -3.30 9.70 -22.05
CA SER A 157 -2.05 10.32 -21.71
C SER A 157 -2.36 11.79 -21.50
N ARG A 158 -2.66 12.18 -20.26
CA ARG A 158 -2.62 13.58 -19.87
C ARG A 158 -1.22 14.03 -20.23
N THR A 159 -1.12 14.84 -21.28
CA THR A 159 0.11 15.48 -21.70
C THR A 159 0.55 16.34 -20.53
N LYS A 160 1.35 15.77 -19.63
CA LYS A 160 1.96 16.53 -18.55
C LYS A 160 2.81 17.59 -19.27
N PRO A 161 2.62 18.89 -18.96
CA PRO A 161 3.45 19.91 -19.59
C PRO A 161 4.91 19.56 -19.34
N GLN A 162 5.71 19.60 -20.41
CA GLN A 162 7.14 19.33 -20.33
C GLN A 162 7.73 20.31 -19.32
N LYS A 163 8.12 19.81 -18.14
CA LYS A 163 8.77 20.66 -17.14
C LYS A 163 10.15 20.95 -17.70
N ASN A 164 10.36 22.17 -18.18
CA ASN A 164 11.68 22.67 -18.52
C ASN A 164 12.51 22.65 -17.23
N THR A 165 13.39 21.67 -17.10
CA THR A 165 14.19 21.42 -15.90
C THR A 165 15.05 22.61 -15.51
N TYR A 166 15.26 23.61 -16.38
CA TYR A 166 16.13 24.76 -16.15
C TYR A 166 15.41 26.06 -15.78
N ASP A 167 14.14 26.02 -15.40
CA ASP A 167 13.42 27.24 -15.01
C ASP A 167 14.00 27.90 -13.74
N PHE A 168 14.57 27.10 -12.82
CA PHE A 168 15.32 27.62 -11.67
C PHE A 168 16.58 28.42 -12.08
N LEU A 169 17.14 28.14 -13.26
CA LEU A 169 18.32 28.82 -13.77
C LEU A 169 17.98 30.23 -14.26
N LYS A 170 16.78 30.41 -14.83
CA LYS A 170 16.27 31.73 -15.26
C LYS A 170 16.04 32.69 -14.11
N ARG A 171 15.65 32.18 -12.94
CA ARG A 171 15.49 32.95 -11.70
C ARG A 171 16.70 32.87 -10.76
N SER A 172 17.79 32.24 -11.19
CA SER A 172 18.99 32.12 -10.37
C SER A 172 19.70 33.46 -10.29
N GLN A 173 20.07 33.85 -9.07
CA GLN A 173 20.90 35.04 -8.81
C GLN A 173 22.28 34.96 -9.46
N ILE A 174 22.76 33.75 -9.74
CA ILE A 174 24.09 33.52 -10.31
C ILE A 174 24.08 33.76 -11.82
N TYR A 175 23.02 33.35 -12.51
CA TYR A 175 22.94 33.34 -13.96
C TYR A 175 22.12 34.50 -14.54
N ASN A 176 21.13 35.02 -13.80
CA ASN A 176 20.31 36.15 -14.25
C ASN A 176 20.58 37.44 -13.47
N LYS A 177 21.84 37.90 -13.51
CA LYS A 177 22.26 39.11 -12.78
C LYS A 177 21.72 40.40 -13.40
N GLN A 178 21.62 40.44 -14.73
CA GLN A 178 21.21 41.63 -15.49
C GLN A 178 19.72 41.94 -15.28
N ASP A 179 18.84 40.94 -15.38
CA ASP A 179 17.40 41.16 -15.14
C ASP A 179 17.15 41.49 -13.67
N LEU A 180 17.92 40.93 -12.74
CA LEU A 180 17.80 41.23 -11.31
C LEU A 180 18.27 42.66 -10.97
N GLN A 181 19.26 43.19 -11.70
CA GLN A 181 19.72 44.57 -11.56
C GLN A 181 18.65 45.53 -12.09
N THR A 182 18.14 45.30 -13.30
CA THR A 182 17.08 46.13 -13.88
C THR A 182 15.79 46.10 -13.05
N GLN A 183 15.37 44.95 -12.53
CA GLN A 183 14.21 44.88 -11.62
C GLN A 183 14.42 45.68 -10.34
N ARG A 184 15.62 45.63 -9.75
CA ARG A 184 15.95 46.46 -8.57
C ARG A 184 15.96 47.94 -8.89
N GLU A 185 16.50 48.33 -10.04
CA GLU A 185 16.50 49.72 -10.51
C GLU A 185 15.07 50.23 -10.75
N HIS A 186 14.21 49.41 -11.35
CA HIS A 186 12.80 49.75 -11.53
C HIS A 186 12.06 49.88 -10.19
N GLN A 187 12.30 49.00 -9.22
CA GLN A 187 11.73 49.11 -7.86
C GLN A 187 12.21 50.38 -7.16
N LEU A 188 13.52 50.65 -7.21
CA LEU A 188 14.11 51.87 -6.65
C LEU A 188 13.51 53.12 -7.28
N ALA A 189 13.41 53.17 -8.61
CA ALA A 189 12.79 54.28 -9.31
C ALA A 189 11.30 54.44 -8.96
N GLN A 190 10.57 53.34 -8.81
CA GLN A 190 9.17 53.36 -8.39
C GLN A 190 8.99 53.93 -6.97
N GLU A 191 9.88 53.61 -6.04
CA GLU A 191 9.89 54.17 -4.67
C GLU A 191 10.28 55.65 -4.67
N LEU A 192 11.15 56.07 -5.59
CA LEU A 192 11.55 57.47 -5.76
C LEU A 192 10.51 58.32 -6.53
N ASN A 193 9.51 57.70 -7.14
CA ASN A 193 8.43 58.42 -7.79
C ASN A 193 7.48 59.01 -6.72
N LEU A 194 7.74 60.28 -6.37
CA LEU A 194 6.98 61.09 -5.43
C LEU A 194 5.48 61.26 -5.80
N THR A 195 5.07 60.80 -6.98
CA THR A 195 3.68 60.85 -7.46
C THR A 195 2.71 60.06 -6.58
N ARG A 196 3.18 59.03 -5.85
CA ARG A 196 2.33 58.28 -4.91
C ARG A 196 1.90 59.06 -3.66
N PHE A 197 2.58 60.16 -3.33
CA PHE A 197 2.25 60.97 -2.16
C PHE A 197 1.33 62.14 -2.46
N ALA A 198 1.01 62.42 -3.74
CA ALA A 198 0.17 63.55 -4.14
C ALA A 198 -1.34 63.23 -4.17
N GLU A 199 -1.74 61.99 -3.89
CA GLU A 199 -3.15 61.54 -3.95
C GLU A 199 -3.77 61.36 -2.54
N MET A 200 -3.08 61.84 -1.50
CA MET A 200 -3.52 61.82 -0.11
C MET A 200 -3.51 63.26 0.45
N ASP A 201 -4.32 64.14 -0.15
CA ASP A 201 -4.76 65.42 0.40
C ASP A 201 -6.25 65.63 0.08
#